data_AF-A0A839J7C1-F1
#
_entry.id   AF-A0A839J7C1-F1
#
_cell.length_a   1.000
_cell.length_b   1.000
_cell.length_c   1.000
_cell.angle_alpha   90.00
_cell.angle_beta   90.00
_cell.angle_gamma   90.00
#
_symmetry.space_group_name_H-M   'P 1'
#
loop_
_entity.id
_entity.type
_entity.pdbx_description
1 polymer ?
#
loop_
_entity_poly.entity_id
_entity_poly.type
_entity_poly.pdbx_seq_one_letter_code
_entity_poly.pdbx_strand_id
1 'polypeptide(L)' 'MRTTITVADDVAAEMERLRREQGLGPSEALNLLARRGMTAPRVDYVYTPITFDMGYTIDVTNIGEVLDMLDQWELEERA' A
#
# COMPACT_ATOMS: atom_id res chain seq x y z
N MET A 1 -3.88 -3.17 -31.90
CA MET A 1 -5.20 -3.78 -31.57
C MET A 1 -6.15 -2.67 -31.13
N ARG A 2 -7.45 -2.75 -31.47
CA ARG A 2 -8.47 -1.78 -31.02
C ARG A 2 -9.33 -2.44 -29.95
N THR A 3 -9.35 -1.86 -28.76
CA THR A 3 -10.10 -2.36 -27.61
C THR A 3 -10.81 -1.18 -26.95
N THR A 4 -12.05 -1.37 -26.54
CA THR A 4 -12.77 -0.41 -25.70
C THR A 4 -12.50 -0.76 -24.24
N ILE A 5 -12.04 0.21 -23.46
CA ILE A 5 -11.77 0.05 -22.02
C ILE A 5 -12.45 1.18 -21.24
N THR A 6 -12.74 0.92 -19.98
CA THR A 6 -13.10 1.95 -19.01
C THR A 6 -11.81 2.45 -18.34
N VAL A 7 -11.65 3.77 -18.26
CA VAL A 7 -10.53 4.41 -17.54
C VAL A 7 -11.06 5.05 -16.26
N ALA A 8 -10.30 4.93 -15.18
CA ALA A 8 -10.58 5.63 -13.93
C ALA A 8 -10.31 7.14 -14.07
N ASP A 9 -10.90 7.94 -13.20
CA ASP A 9 -10.87 9.41 -13.28
C ASP A 9 -9.45 9.98 -13.16
N ASP A 10 -8.61 9.37 -12.33
CA ASP A 10 -7.20 9.73 -12.16
C ASP A 10 -6.38 9.47 -13.44
N VAL A 11 -6.61 8.32 -14.08
CA VAL A 11 -5.98 7.98 -15.36
C VAL A 11 -6.43 8.94 -16.47
N ALA A 12 -7.73 9.27 -16.52
CA ALA A 12 -8.26 10.22 -17.49
C ALA A 12 -7.66 11.63 -17.31
N ALA A 13 -7.49 12.09 -16.06
CA ALA A 13 -6.86 13.36 -15.75
C ALA A 13 -5.38 13.40 -16.20
N GLU A 14 -4.64 12.33 -15.95
CA GLU A 14 -3.23 12.22 -16.37
C GLU A 14 -3.11 12.14 -17.90
N MET A 15 -4.02 11.43 -18.58
CA MET A 15 -4.10 11.45 -20.04
C MET A 15 -4.30 12.88 -20.56
N GLU A 16 -5.21 13.66 -19.99
CA GLU A 16 -5.45 15.04 -20.40
C GLU A 16 -4.25 15.95 -20.17
N ARG A 17 -3.51 15.73 -19.07
CA ARG A 17 -2.25 16.43 -18.82
C ARG A 17 -1.23 16.16 -19.94
N LEU A 18 -1.02 14.90 -20.31
CA LEU A 18 -0.11 14.52 -21.39
C LEU A 18 -0.55 15.08 -22.75
N ARG A 19 -1.85 15.08 -23.02
CA ARG A 19 -2.41 15.68 -24.25
C ARG A 19 -2.12 17.18 -24.34
N ARG A 20 -2.30 17.93 -23.24
CA ARG A 20 -2.05 19.38 -23.20
C ARG A 20 -0.57 19.73 -23.28
N GLU A 21 0.28 19.00 -22.56
CA GLU A 21 1.71 19.34 -22.47
C GLU A 21 2.54 18.82 -23.64
N GLN A 22 2.18 17.67 -24.21
CA GLN A 22 2.99 16.97 -25.21
C GLN A 22 2.26 16.81 -26.56
N GLY A 23 1.01 17.27 -26.66
CA GLY A 23 0.23 17.20 -27.90
C GLY A 23 -0.18 15.78 -28.30
N LEU A 24 -0.14 14.81 -27.38
CA LEU A 24 -0.41 13.41 -27.69
C LEU A 24 -1.89 13.17 -28.03
N GLY A 25 -2.16 12.16 -28.86
CA GLY A 25 -3.52 11.65 -29.05
C GLY A 25 -4.02 10.85 -27.83
N PRO A 26 -5.34 10.62 -27.67
CA PRO A 26 -5.88 9.85 -26.54
C PRO A 26 -5.31 8.42 -26.45
N SER A 27 -5.26 7.71 -27.58
CA SER A 27 -4.69 6.37 -27.63
C SER A 27 -3.19 6.35 -27.36
N GLU A 28 -2.48 7.42 -27.74
CA GLU A 28 -1.05 7.55 -27.53
C GLU A 28 -0.73 7.81 -26.05
N ALA A 29 -1.46 8.73 -25.41
CA ALA A 29 -1.35 8.99 -23.98
C ALA A 29 -1.62 7.73 -23.15
N LEU A 30 -2.68 6.97 -23.48
CA LEU A 30 -3.00 5.71 -22.80
C LEU A 30 -1.89 4.66 -22.96
N ASN A 31 -1.39 4.46 -24.18
CA ASN A 31 -0.33 3.48 -24.43
C ASN A 31 0.99 3.89 -23.75
N LEU A 32 1.29 5.19 -23.68
CA LEU A 32 2.45 5.69 -22.96
C LEU A 32 2.34 5.39 -21.46
N LEU A 33 1.19 5.67 -20.84
CA LEU A 33 0.94 5.35 -19.43
C LEU A 33 1.02 3.85 -19.16
N ALA A 34 0.41 3.03 -20.01
CA ALA A 34 0.47 1.57 -19.88
C ALA A 34 1.91 1.06 -19.95
N ARG A 35 2.73 1.56 -20.89
CA ARG A 35 4.15 1.19 -21.00
C ARG A 35 4.95 1.63 -19.77
N ARG A 36 4.73 2.86 -19.29
CA ARG A 36 5.36 3.33 -18.04
C ARG A 36 5.02 2.43 -16.86
N GLY A 37 3.75 2.05 -16.72
CA GLY A 37 3.30 1.12 -15.67
C GLY A 37 3.91 -0.27 -15.79
N MET A 38 4.06 -0.82 -17.00
CA MET A 38 4.70 -2.12 -17.22
C MET A 38 6.20 -2.14 -16.94
N THR A 39 6.88 -0.99 -17.09
CA THR A 39 8.34 -0.87 -16.83
C THR A 39 8.64 -0.33 -15.43
N ALA A 40 7.64 0.17 -14.70
CA ALA A 40 7.84 0.67 -13.35
C ALA A 40 8.34 -0.48 -12.45
N PRO A 41 9.48 -0.31 -11.77
CA PRO A 41 9.93 -1.30 -10.81
C PRO A 41 8.86 -1.46 -9.73
N ARG A 42 8.48 -2.70 -9.46
CA ARG A 42 7.57 -3.01 -8.37
C ARG A 42 8.29 -2.65 -7.08
N VAL A 43 7.81 -1.60 -6.40
CA VAL A 43 8.25 -1.31 -5.04
C VAL A 43 7.48 -2.28 -4.15
N ASP A 44 8.12 -3.41 -3.82
CA ASP A 44 7.60 -4.26 -2.77
C ASP A 44 7.74 -3.47 -1.46
N TYR A 45 6.60 -3.05 -0.90
CA TYR A 45 6.59 -2.40 0.40
C TYR A 45 7.00 -3.44 1.44
N VAL A 46 8.25 -3.38 1.88
CA VAL A 46 8.73 -4.18 3.00
C VAL A 46 8.28 -3.46 4.27
N TYR A 47 7.20 -3.97 4.88
CA TYR A 47 6.78 -3.51 6.20
C TYR A 47 7.94 -3.71 7.18
N THR A 48 8.44 -2.61 7.72
CA THR A 48 9.44 -2.61 8.79
C THR A 48 8.73 -2.12 10.05
N PRO A 49 8.40 -3.01 11.00
CA PRO A 49 7.79 -2.60 12.25
C PRO A 49 8.74 -1.69 13.03
N ILE A 50 8.20 -0.62 13.60
CA ILE A 50 8.92 0.19 14.58
C ILE A 50 8.89 -0.59 15.90
N THR A 51 10.06 -1.01 16.37
CA THR A 51 10.18 -1.76 17.62
C THR A 51 11.02 -0.94 18.62
N PHE A 52 10.70 -1.09 19.89
CA PHE A 52 11.44 -0.51 21.00
C PHE A 52 11.70 -1.61 22.03
N ASP A 53 12.86 -1.58 22.67
CA ASP A 53 13.16 -2.48 23.78
C ASP A 53 12.34 -2.05 25.00
N MET A 54 11.39 -2.89 25.39
CA MET A 54 10.51 -2.67 26.54
C MET A 54 11.09 -3.30 27.83
N GLY A 55 12.27 -3.92 27.77
CA GLY A 55 12.92 -4.57 28.93
C GLY A 55 12.32 -5.94 29.30
N TYR A 56 11.31 -6.42 28.56
CA TYR A 56 10.64 -7.69 28.81
C TYR A 56 10.43 -8.44 27.50
N THR A 57 10.57 -9.76 27.53
CA THR A 57 10.25 -10.66 26.41
C THR A 57 9.10 -11.55 26.84
N ILE A 58 8.02 -11.56 26.07
CA ILE A 58 6.86 -12.42 26.29
C ILE A 58 6.89 -13.50 25.21
N ASP A 59 6.80 -14.77 25.61
CA ASP A 59 6.64 -15.88 24.67
C ASP A 59 5.21 -15.87 24.12
N VAL A 60 5.07 -15.60 22.82
CA VAL A 60 3.79 -15.52 22.11
C VAL A 60 3.41 -16.80 21.37
N THR A 61 4.09 -17.92 21.66
CA THR A 61 3.78 -19.23 21.04
C THR A 61 2.34 -19.66 21.33
N ASN A 62 1.81 -19.31 22.51
CA ASN A 62 0.41 -19.48 22.88
C ASN A 62 -0.23 -18.12 23.15
N ILE A 63 -0.90 -17.55 22.14
CA ILE A 63 -1.50 -16.21 22.25
C ILE A 63 -2.61 -16.12 23.31
N GLY A 64 -3.34 -17.22 23.58
CA GLY A 64 -4.42 -17.20 24.57
C GLY A 64 -3.91 -16.95 25.99
N GLU A 65 -2.86 -17.66 26.38
CA GLU A 65 -2.22 -17.51 27.70
C GLU A 65 -1.59 -16.12 27.88
N VAL A 66 -1.03 -15.54 26.82
CA VAL A 66 -0.50 -14.17 26.86
C VAL A 66 -1.61 -13.15 27.06
N LEU A 67 -2.76 -13.30 26.40
CA LEU A 67 -3.89 -12.39 26.58
C LEU A 67 -4.46 -12.48 27.99
N ASP A 68 -4.62 -13.70 28.53
CA ASP A 68 -5.09 -13.91 29.91
C ASP A 68 -4.13 -13.26 30.94
N MET A 69 -2.81 -13.34 30.71
CA MET A 69 -1.79 -12.68 31.54
C MET A 69 -1.90 -11.15 31.46
N LEU A 70 -2.07 -10.58 30.26
CA LEU A 70 -2.19 -9.13 30.08
C LEU A 70 -3.46 -8.57 30.72
N ASP A 71 -4.58 -9.30 30.63
CA ASP A 71 -5.83 -8.93 31.31
C ASP A 71 -5.65 -8.88 32.84
N GLN A 72 -4.87 -9.81 33.41
CA GLN A 72 -4.54 -9.79 34.85
C GLN A 72 -3.69 -8.57 35.23
N TRP A 73 -2.68 -8.22 34.42
CA TRP A 73 -1.85 -7.04 34.67
C TRP A 73 -2.65 -5.74 34.64
N GLU A 74 -3.61 -5.60 33.71
CA GLU A 74 -4.49 -4.43 33.66
C GLU A 74 -5.33 -4.31 34.96
N LEU A 75 -5.80 -5.43 35.49
CA LEU A 75 -6.59 -5.44 36.73
C LEU A 75 -5.75 -5.09 37.96
N GLU A 76 -4.48 -5.52 38.01
CA GLU A 76 -3.55 -5.21 39.10
C GLU A 76 -3.08 -3.76 39.10
N GLU A 77 -2.87 -3.15 37.92
CA GLU A 77 -2.44 -1.75 37.81
C GLU A 77 -3.55 -0.75 38.17
N ARG A 78 -4.81 -1.18 38.14
CA ARG A 78 -6.00 -0.36 38.44
C ARG A 78 -6.46 -0.44 39.90
N ALA A 79 -5.89 -1.33 40.71
CA ALA A 79 -6.23 -1.55 42.12
C ALA A 79 -5.36 -0.73 43.08
#